data_AF-A0A1Q9ET88-F1
#
_entry.id   AF-A0A1Q9ET88-F1
#
_cell.length_a   1.000
_cell.length_b   1.000
_cell.length_c   1.000
_cell.angle_alpha   90.00
_cell.angle_beta   90.00
_cell.angle_gamma   90.00
#
_symmetry.space_group_name_H-M   'P 1'
#
loop_
_entity.id
_entity.type
_entity.pdbx_description
1 polymer ?
#
loop_
_entity_poly.entity_id
_entity_poly.type
_entity_poly.pdbx_seq_one_letter_code
_entity_poly.pdbx_strand_id
1 'polypeptide(L)'
;MLVKLRSANASAGAGSPGSAPSPLLTPAVLAACLDAAGAVIASAWADPSFQAEKEELASTARSVLLDARAPSQAKAAAHSFYSQMALARFEEFAPTLETVLPFALDALRAAESGEVVKHGQRRAVRTGSHEERLAATEAVGTYVAAVGARFAPHLPSVLPTLCAQAKHADPSVRAETANSLAKMGRVLGDLAGGLPEGHADRPAASSLAEAVARGLCDILQEGDSSPVRCALQGKEDLESNPGFVSLAGPAFAALAAAAGIRRSEDVEDSDAGVEEDEDDW
;
A
#
# COMPACT_ATOMS: atom_id res chain seq x y z
N MET A 1 -6.24 25.65 -5.59
CA MET A 1 -6.40 25.33 -7.05
C MET A 1 -7.67 24.54 -7.30
N LEU A 2 -7.95 23.47 -6.56
CA LEU A 2 -9.19 22.70 -6.64
C LEU A 2 -10.44 23.49 -6.24
N VAL A 3 -10.39 24.34 -5.21
CA VAL A 3 -11.48 25.31 -4.95
C VAL A 3 -11.65 26.30 -6.10
N LYS A 4 -10.58 26.84 -6.71
CA LYS A 4 -10.72 27.73 -7.88
C LYS A 4 -11.34 27.00 -9.09
N LEU A 5 -11.02 25.72 -9.28
CA LEU A 5 -11.62 24.87 -10.30
C LEU A 5 -13.09 24.53 -10.00
N ARG A 6 -13.40 24.18 -8.74
CA ARG A 6 -14.77 23.91 -8.26
C ARG A 6 -15.64 25.18 -8.23
N SER A 7 -15.09 26.32 -7.82
CA SER A 7 -15.76 27.60 -7.75
C SER A 7 -15.98 28.19 -9.15
N ALA A 8 -15.01 28.07 -10.06
CA ALA A 8 -15.20 28.40 -11.47
C ALA A 8 -16.33 27.56 -12.08
N ASN A 9 -16.37 26.26 -11.76
CA ASN A 9 -17.47 25.37 -12.18
C ASN A 9 -18.82 25.74 -11.55
N ALA A 10 -18.87 26.08 -10.26
CA ALA A 10 -20.11 26.46 -9.57
C ALA A 10 -20.64 27.82 -10.04
N SER A 11 -19.76 28.79 -10.32
CA SER A 11 -20.14 30.11 -10.84
C SER A 11 -20.61 30.08 -12.30
N ALA A 12 -20.19 29.08 -13.07
CA ALA A 12 -20.61 28.90 -14.46
C ALA A 12 -22.06 28.35 -14.58
N GLY A 13 -22.66 27.83 -13.50
CA GLY A 13 -23.99 27.22 -13.51
C GLY A 13 -25.17 28.15 -13.18
N ALA A 14 -24.92 29.42 -12.83
CA ALA A 14 -25.95 30.28 -12.24
C ALA A 14 -26.69 31.22 -13.22
N GLY A 15 -26.45 31.15 -14.54
CA GLY A 15 -27.05 32.14 -15.44
C GLY A 15 -27.07 31.80 -16.92
N SER A 16 -27.88 30.84 -17.35
CA SER A 16 -28.65 30.87 -18.61
C SER A 16 -29.32 29.51 -18.89
N PRO A 17 -30.62 29.47 -19.21
CA PRO A 17 -31.26 28.27 -19.73
C PRO A 17 -30.77 28.06 -21.18
N GLY A 18 -29.65 27.34 -21.32
CA GLY A 18 -29.01 27.07 -22.61
C GLY A 18 -27.52 26.78 -22.55
N SER A 19 -26.87 26.92 -21.38
CA SER A 19 -25.44 26.60 -21.26
C SER A 19 -25.21 25.08 -21.20
N ALA A 20 -24.35 24.60 -22.09
CA ALA A 20 -23.80 23.25 -22.09
C ALA A 20 -23.36 22.80 -20.67
N PRO A 21 -23.44 21.50 -20.34
CA PRO A 21 -23.06 20.99 -19.02
C PRO A 21 -21.64 21.45 -18.69
N SER A 22 -21.48 22.13 -17.55
CA SER A 22 -20.17 22.52 -17.02
C SER A 22 -19.25 21.30 -17.00
N PRO A 23 -17.96 21.43 -17.35
CA PRO A 23 -17.07 20.28 -17.38
C PRO A 23 -16.88 19.79 -15.95
N LEU A 24 -17.64 18.76 -15.58
CA LEU A 24 -17.38 17.95 -14.39
C LEU A 24 -15.89 17.60 -14.45
N LEU A 25 -15.16 17.95 -13.38
CA LEU A 25 -13.79 17.49 -13.19
C LEU A 25 -13.80 15.97 -13.43
N THR A 26 -13.21 15.54 -14.53
CA THR A 26 -13.26 14.13 -14.89
C THR A 26 -12.50 13.34 -13.81
N PRO A 27 -12.88 12.09 -13.56
CA PRO A 27 -12.14 11.21 -12.66
C PRO A 27 -10.62 11.24 -12.83
N ALA A 28 -10.16 11.24 -14.09
CA ALA A 28 -8.75 11.29 -14.43
C ALA A 28 -8.07 12.60 -14.00
N VAL A 29 -8.74 13.75 -14.18
CA VAL A 29 -8.19 15.04 -13.75
C VAL A 29 -8.16 15.13 -12.22
N LEU A 30 -9.17 14.60 -11.54
CA LEU A 30 -9.17 14.53 -10.08
C LEU A 30 -8.03 13.65 -9.56
N ALA A 31 -7.85 12.45 -10.14
CA ALA A 31 -6.74 11.56 -9.79
C ALA A 31 -5.38 12.25 -9.99
N ALA A 32 -5.14 12.82 -11.18
CA ALA A 32 -3.90 13.54 -11.48
C ALA A 32 -3.65 14.72 -10.52
N CYS A 33 -4.71 15.43 -10.11
CA CYS A 33 -4.60 16.50 -9.12
C CYS A 33 -4.21 15.97 -7.73
N LEU A 34 -4.73 14.82 -7.31
CA LEU A 34 -4.36 14.19 -6.03
C LEU A 34 -2.92 13.67 -6.06
N ASP A 35 -2.49 13.05 -7.15
CA ASP A 35 -1.11 12.57 -7.32
C ASP A 35 -0.11 13.74 -7.29
N ALA A 36 -0.38 14.80 -8.05
CA ALA A 36 0.46 15.99 -8.05
C ALA A 36 0.48 16.68 -6.68
N ALA A 37 -0.67 16.72 -6.00
CA ALA A 37 -0.78 17.32 -4.67
C ALA A 37 0.03 16.56 -3.62
N GLY A 38 0.03 15.23 -3.66
CA GLY A 38 0.84 14.43 -2.76
C GLY A 38 2.33 14.70 -2.94
N ALA A 39 2.80 14.82 -4.18
CA ALA A 39 4.21 15.11 -4.47
C ALA A 39 4.64 16.51 -3.96
N VAL A 40 3.75 17.49 -4.11
CA VAL A 40 3.95 18.83 -3.53
C VAL A 40 3.95 18.76 -2.00
N ILE A 41 3.04 18.01 -1.40
CA ILE A 41 3.00 17.80 0.05
C ILE A 41 4.33 17.24 0.56
N ALA A 42 4.89 16.22 -0.09
CA ALA A 42 6.16 15.64 0.31
C ALA A 42 7.31 16.66 0.36
N SER A 43 7.29 17.68 -0.52
CA SER A 43 8.33 18.71 -0.59
C SER A 43 8.06 19.96 0.26
N ALA A 44 6.79 20.32 0.48
CA ALA A 44 6.39 21.57 1.15
C ALA A 44 5.71 21.35 2.51
N TRP A 45 5.78 20.13 3.07
CA TRP A 45 5.02 19.80 4.29
C TRP A 45 5.37 20.68 5.50
N ALA A 46 6.63 21.03 5.68
CA ALA A 46 7.06 21.84 6.82
C ALA A 46 6.61 23.31 6.75
N ASP A 47 6.15 23.80 5.59
CA ASP A 47 5.75 25.18 5.42
C ASP A 47 4.32 25.44 5.98
N PRO A 48 4.17 26.25 7.04
CA PRO A 48 2.87 26.55 7.64
C PRO A 48 1.95 27.34 6.73
N SER A 49 2.48 28.06 5.73
CA SER A 49 1.68 28.87 4.81
C SER A 49 0.75 28.04 3.92
N PHE A 50 1.06 26.75 3.75
CA PHE A 50 0.26 25.79 2.97
C PHE A 50 -0.69 24.94 3.82
N GLN A 51 -0.84 25.24 5.12
CA GLN A 51 -1.63 24.39 6.02
C GLN A 51 -3.10 24.28 5.58
N ALA A 52 -3.72 25.39 5.17
CA ALA A 52 -5.11 25.40 4.72
C ALA A 52 -5.31 24.56 3.45
N GLU A 53 -4.40 24.67 2.49
CA GLU A 53 -4.41 23.90 1.24
C GLU A 53 -4.22 22.40 1.51
N LYS A 54 -3.33 22.04 2.44
CA LYS A 54 -3.11 20.64 2.86
C LYS A 54 -4.38 20.04 3.45
N GLU A 55 -5.05 20.76 4.33
CA GLU A 55 -6.31 20.33 4.95
C GLU A 55 -7.44 20.20 3.91
N GLU A 56 -7.52 21.12 2.95
CA GLU A 56 -8.48 21.05 1.83
C GLU A 56 -8.22 19.82 0.95
N LEU A 57 -6.96 19.56 0.62
CA LEU A 57 -6.55 18.42 -0.20
C LEU A 57 -6.82 17.09 0.52
N ALA A 58 -6.45 17.00 1.79
CA ALA A 58 -6.76 15.83 2.63
C ALA A 58 -8.27 15.60 2.72
N SER A 59 -9.05 16.66 2.96
CA SER A 59 -10.52 16.58 2.98
C SER A 59 -11.07 16.07 1.64
N THR A 60 -10.52 16.53 0.52
CA THR A 60 -10.90 16.07 -0.83
C THR A 60 -10.55 14.60 -1.04
N ALA A 61 -9.32 14.19 -0.75
CA ALA A 61 -8.89 12.79 -0.85
C ALA A 61 -9.75 11.88 0.04
N ARG A 62 -10.07 12.32 1.27
CA ARG A 62 -10.97 11.59 2.17
C ARG A 62 -12.37 11.43 1.60
N SER A 63 -12.91 12.50 1.00
CA SER A 63 -14.24 12.47 0.38
C SER A 63 -14.29 11.47 -0.78
N VAL A 64 -13.20 11.34 -1.54
CA VAL A 64 -13.07 10.33 -2.60
C VAL A 64 -13.09 8.91 -2.02
N LEU A 65 -12.37 8.65 -0.93
CA LEU A 65 -12.37 7.34 -0.27
C LEU A 65 -13.74 6.98 0.34
N LEU A 66 -14.46 7.97 0.86
CA LEU A 66 -15.80 7.81 1.44
C LEU A 66 -16.88 7.54 0.37
N ASP A 67 -16.70 8.04 -0.84
CA ASP A 67 -17.68 7.86 -1.91
C ASP A 67 -17.55 6.46 -2.54
N ALA A 68 -18.50 5.59 -2.21
CA ALA A 68 -18.58 4.25 -2.78
C ALA A 68 -18.66 4.24 -4.32
N ARG A 69 -19.17 5.34 -4.92
CA ARG A 69 -19.30 5.50 -6.38
C ARG A 69 -18.08 6.13 -7.01
N ALA A 70 -17.09 6.58 -6.22
CA ALA A 70 -15.87 7.14 -6.77
C ALA A 70 -15.15 6.06 -7.61
N PRO A 71 -14.65 6.43 -8.78
CA PRO A 71 -13.92 5.51 -9.64
C PRO A 71 -12.62 5.09 -8.96
N SER A 72 -12.24 3.82 -9.12
CA SER A 72 -11.08 3.25 -8.45
C SER A 72 -9.77 3.97 -8.75
N GLN A 73 -9.61 4.58 -9.94
CA GLN A 73 -8.44 5.43 -10.23
C GLN A 73 -8.32 6.62 -9.27
N ALA A 74 -9.45 7.28 -8.94
CA ALA A 74 -9.45 8.39 -8.00
C ALA A 74 -9.18 7.91 -6.57
N LYS A 75 -9.68 6.73 -6.20
CA LYS A 75 -9.39 6.10 -4.90
C LYS A 75 -7.93 5.68 -4.77
N ALA A 76 -7.35 5.10 -5.82
CA ALA A 76 -5.91 4.81 -5.91
C ALA A 76 -5.08 6.07 -5.66
N ALA A 77 -5.36 7.16 -6.39
CA ALA A 77 -4.69 8.44 -6.19
C ALA A 77 -4.89 9.02 -4.78
N ALA A 78 -6.06 8.81 -4.17
CA ALA A 78 -6.30 9.20 -2.77
C ALA A 78 -5.45 8.37 -1.78
N HIS A 79 -5.28 7.05 -2.00
CA HIS A 79 -4.35 6.23 -1.21
C HIS A 79 -2.91 6.69 -1.37
N SER A 80 -2.46 6.94 -2.60
CA SER A 80 -1.12 7.48 -2.89
C SER A 80 -0.88 8.82 -2.21
N PHE A 81 -1.87 9.73 -2.26
CA PHE A 81 -1.83 11.01 -1.55
C PHE A 81 -1.58 10.83 -0.05
N TYR A 82 -2.35 9.94 0.60
CA TYR A 82 -2.20 9.71 2.04
C TYR A 82 -0.89 8.98 2.39
N SER A 83 -0.41 8.08 1.52
CA SER A 83 0.90 7.45 1.64
C SER A 83 2.02 8.51 1.65
N GLN A 84 2.00 9.44 0.71
CA GLN A 84 2.97 10.54 0.62
C GLN A 84 2.85 11.51 1.80
N MET A 85 1.63 11.79 2.27
CA MET A 85 1.43 12.57 3.48
C MET A 85 1.97 11.86 4.73
N ALA A 86 1.83 10.53 4.83
CA ALA A 86 2.39 9.76 5.93
C ALA A 86 3.92 9.82 5.94
N LEU A 87 4.57 9.70 4.78
CA LEU A 87 6.03 9.87 4.66
C LEU A 87 6.50 11.28 5.05
N ALA A 88 5.71 12.30 4.74
CA ALA A 88 6.06 13.68 5.06
C ALA A 88 5.89 14.03 6.55
N ARG A 89 4.95 13.36 7.22
CA ARG A 89 4.54 13.63 8.62
C ARG A 89 5.15 12.70 9.65
N PHE A 90 5.54 11.50 9.25
CA PHE A 90 5.92 10.41 10.14
C PHE A 90 4.90 10.23 11.29
N GLU A 91 5.33 10.36 12.54
CA GLU A 91 4.51 10.13 13.73
C GLU A 91 3.32 11.09 13.86
N GLU A 92 3.38 12.27 13.25
CA GLU A 92 2.26 13.23 13.24
C GLU A 92 1.09 12.76 12.37
N PHE A 93 1.29 11.73 11.55
CA PHE A 93 0.22 11.12 10.76
C PHE A 93 -0.74 10.26 11.60
N ALA A 94 -0.34 9.86 12.81
CA ALA A 94 -1.11 8.93 13.65
C ALA A 94 -2.59 9.30 13.85
N PRO A 95 -2.98 10.58 14.06
CA PRO A 95 -4.40 10.95 14.16
C PRO A 95 -5.18 10.75 12.85
N THR A 96 -4.51 10.90 11.70
CA THR A 96 -5.13 10.69 10.38
C THR A 96 -5.28 9.21 10.06
N LEU A 97 -4.36 8.36 10.56
CA LEU A 97 -4.36 6.92 10.33
C LEU A 97 -5.72 6.26 10.58
N GLU A 98 -6.33 6.55 11.72
CA GLU A 98 -7.63 5.98 12.12
C GLU A 98 -8.74 6.27 11.11
N THR A 99 -8.63 7.40 10.40
CA THR A 99 -9.63 7.82 9.42
C THR A 99 -9.42 7.24 8.04
N VAL A 100 -8.20 6.81 7.68
CA VAL A 100 -7.87 6.37 6.31
C VAL A 100 -7.54 4.89 6.19
N LEU A 101 -7.05 4.27 7.27
CA LEU A 101 -6.72 2.84 7.30
C LEU A 101 -7.92 1.94 6.97
N PRO A 102 -9.15 2.19 7.47
CA PRO A 102 -10.30 1.34 7.13
C PRO A 102 -10.54 1.24 5.62
N PHE A 103 -10.41 2.34 4.88
CA PHE A 103 -10.60 2.34 3.43
C PHE A 103 -9.55 1.52 2.70
N ALA A 104 -8.29 1.57 3.13
CA ALA A 104 -7.24 0.75 2.55
C ALA A 104 -7.52 -0.75 2.80
N LEU A 105 -7.96 -1.10 4.01
CA LEU A 105 -8.32 -2.48 4.34
C LEU A 105 -9.54 -2.96 3.55
N ASP A 106 -10.51 -2.10 3.27
CA ASP A 106 -11.67 -2.44 2.44
C ASP A 106 -11.27 -2.68 0.99
N ALA A 107 -10.36 -1.86 0.43
CA ALA A 107 -9.79 -2.07 -0.89
C ALA A 107 -9.05 -3.42 -1.01
N LEU A 108 -8.30 -3.83 0.02
CA LEU A 108 -7.65 -5.15 0.07
C LEU A 108 -8.64 -6.31 0.23
N ARG A 109 -9.86 -6.09 0.76
CA ARG A 109 -10.86 -7.15 0.93
C ARG A 109 -11.83 -7.28 -0.23
N ALA A 110 -11.88 -6.31 -1.13
CA ALA A 110 -12.81 -6.30 -2.25
C ALA A 110 -12.64 -7.54 -3.16
N ALA A 111 -13.63 -8.43 -3.19
CA ALA A 111 -13.56 -9.72 -3.88
C ALA A 111 -13.42 -9.61 -5.42
N GLU A 112 -13.73 -8.45 -5.99
CA GLU A 112 -13.83 -8.22 -7.45
C GLU A 112 -12.61 -7.52 -8.06
N SER A 113 -11.56 -7.26 -7.29
CA SER A 113 -10.41 -6.50 -7.79
C SER A 113 -9.43 -7.39 -8.57
N GLY A 114 -9.81 -7.70 -9.80
CA GLY A 114 -8.84 -8.10 -10.82
C GLY A 114 -8.39 -9.56 -10.77
N GLU A 115 -9.08 -10.49 -10.10
CA GLU A 115 -8.85 -11.93 -10.31
C GLU A 115 -10.03 -12.58 -11.03
N VAL A 116 -9.75 -13.19 -12.18
CA VAL A 116 -10.71 -14.07 -12.86
C VAL A 116 -10.23 -15.50 -12.71
N VAL A 117 -11.05 -16.34 -12.06
CA VAL A 117 -10.81 -17.78 -11.99
C VAL A 117 -11.45 -18.43 -13.21
N LYS A 118 -10.64 -18.88 -14.17
CA LYS A 118 -11.11 -19.63 -15.34
C LYS A 118 -10.42 -20.99 -15.37
N HIS A 119 -11.21 -22.06 -15.34
CA HIS A 119 -10.72 -23.46 -15.34
C HIS A 119 -9.70 -23.78 -14.23
N GLY A 120 -9.87 -23.20 -13.03
CA GLY A 120 -8.96 -23.40 -11.91
C GLY A 120 -7.66 -22.58 -11.97
N GLN A 121 -7.42 -21.83 -13.06
CA GLN A 121 -6.35 -20.85 -13.13
C GLN A 121 -6.86 -19.47 -12.73
N ARG A 122 -6.13 -18.80 -11.83
CA ARG A 122 -6.38 -17.39 -11.48
C ARG A 122 -5.59 -16.52 -12.46
N ARG A 123 -6.26 -15.53 -13.07
CA ARG A 123 -5.59 -14.52 -13.92
C ARG A 123 -5.88 -13.13 -13.38
N ALA A 124 -4.83 -12.32 -13.34
CA ALA A 124 -4.95 -10.90 -13.07
C ALA A 124 -5.59 -10.18 -14.27
N VAL A 125 -6.55 -9.30 -14.01
CA VAL A 125 -7.08 -8.34 -15.00
C VAL A 125 -6.79 -6.95 -14.46
N ARG A 126 -6.01 -6.16 -15.21
CA ARG A 126 -5.72 -4.76 -14.89
C ARG A 126 -6.98 -3.91 -15.06
N THR A 127 -7.75 -3.83 -13.99
CA THR A 127 -8.91 -2.94 -13.84
C THR A 127 -8.53 -1.74 -12.98
N GLY A 128 -9.37 -0.70 -12.92
CA GLY A 128 -9.17 0.37 -11.95
C GLY A 128 -9.09 -0.14 -10.50
N SER A 129 -9.85 -1.19 -10.16
CA SER A 129 -9.84 -1.81 -8.84
C SER A 129 -8.55 -2.56 -8.51
N HIS A 130 -7.80 -3.00 -9.53
CA HIS A 130 -6.45 -3.52 -9.37
C HIS A 130 -5.47 -2.43 -8.91
N GLU A 131 -5.47 -1.27 -9.60
CA GLU A 131 -4.63 -0.12 -9.23
C GLU A 131 -4.95 0.40 -7.83
N GLU A 132 -6.24 0.44 -7.46
CA GLU A 132 -6.68 0.82 -6.12
C GLU A 132 -6.13 -0.13 -5.04
N ARG A 133 -6.16 -1.45 -5.29
CA ARG A 133 -5.59 -2.45 -4.38
C ARG A 133 -4.08 -2.29 -4.23
N LEU A 134 -3.37 -2.08 -5.34
CA LEU A 134 -1.92 -1.88 -5.31
C LEU A 134 -1.57 -0.65 -4.47
N ALA A 135 -2.20 0.49 -4.75
CA ALA A 135 -2.01 1.73 -4.00
C ALA A 135 -2.41 1.60 -2.51
N ALA A 136 -3.49 0.87 -2.21
CA ALA A 136 -3.91 0.61 -0.83
C ALA A 136 -2.90 -0.30 -0.09
N THR A 137 -2.31 -1.28 -0.78
CA THR A 137 -1.29 -2.17 -0.22
C THR A 137 -0.05 -1.37 0.15
N GLU A 138 0.46 -0.57 -0.79
CA GLU A 138 1.58 0.33 -0.57
C GLU A 138 1.30 1.31 0.59
N ALA A 139 0.12 1.93 0.58
CA ALA A 139 -0.27 2.90 1.60
C ALA A 139 -0.27 2.27 3.00
N VAL A 140 -0.76 1.03 3.16
CA VAL A 140 -0.70 0.31 4.45
C VAL A 140 0.74 0.13 4.91
N GLY A 141 1.63 -0.36 4.04
CA GLY A 141 3.05 -0.52 4.38
C GLY A 141 3.70 0.81 4.78
N THR A 142 3.38 1.88 4.07
CA THR A 142 3.88 3.22 4.36
C THR A 142 3.32 3.80 5.66
N TYR A 143 2.05 3.59 5.96
CA TYR A 143 1.45 4.00 7.23
C TYR A 143 2.15 3.35 8.41
N VAL A 144 2.42 2.04 8.32
CA VAL A 144 3.14 1.28 9.34
C VAL A 144 4.52 1.89 9.58
N ALA A 145 5.28 2.13 8.50
CA ALA A 145 6.61 2.72 8.59
C ALA A 145 6.59 4.15 9.15
N ALA A 146 5.59 4.96 8.79
CA ALA A 146 5.49 6.36 9.19
C ALA A 146 5.17 6.53 10.68
N VAL A 147 4.20 5.75 11.21
CA VAL A 147 3.75 5.89 12.60
C VAL A 147 4.46 4.94 13.58
N GLY A 148 5.24 3.99 13.07
CA GLY A 148 6.06 3.07 13.84
C GLY A 148 5.27 2.33 14.91
N ALA A 149 5.76 2.39 16.15
CA ALA A 149 5.16 1.73 17.31
C ALA A 149 3.66 2.07 17.53
N ARG A 150 3.23 3.28 17.12
CA ARG A 150 1.82 3.69 17.26
C ARG A 150 0.88 2.90 16.34
N PHE A 151 1.40 2.16 15.36
CA PHE A 151 0.61 1.26 14.52
C PHE A 151 0.19 -0.03 15.26
N ALA A 152 0.83 -0.37 16.39
CA ALA A 152 0.63 -1.65 17.09
C ALA A 152 -0.85 -2.04 17.30
N PRO A 153 -1.77 -1.14 17.72
CA PRO A 153 -3.18 -1.48 17.91
C PRO A 153 -3.90 -1.98 16.65
N HIS A 154 -3.38 -1.64 15.46
CA HIS A 154 -3.96 -1.99 14.18
C HIS A 154 -3.39 -3.28 13.58
N LEU A 155 -2.22 -3.75 14.03
CA LEU A 155 -1.56 -4.95 13.50
C LEU A 155 -2.49 -6.18 13.45
N PRO A 156 -3.28 -6.51 14.48
CA PRO A 156 -4.13 -7.70 14.45
C PRO A 156 -5.19 -7.70 13.35
N SER A 157 -5.68 -6.54 12.90
CA SER A 157 -6.69 -6.45 11.84
C SER A 157 -6.07 -6.29 10.45
N VAL A 158 -4.92 -5.63 10.37
CA VAL A 158 -4.22 -5.33 9.12
C VAL A 158 -3.48 -6.56 8.61
N LEU A 159 -2.70 -7.22 9.47
CA LEU A 159 -1.77 -8.27 9.04
C LEU A 159 -2.46 -9.44 8.35
N PRO A 160 -3.59 -10.01 8.85
CA PRO A 160 -4.29 -11.08 8.13
C PRO A 160 -4.79 -10.64 6.74
N THR A 161 -5.22 -9.39 6.63
CA THR A 161 -5.72 -8.81 5.37
C THR A 161 -4.60 -8.68 4.34
N LEU A 162 -3.41 -8.27 4.80
CA LEU A 162 -2.21 -8.14 3.97
C LEU A 162 -1.62 -9.52 3.61
N CYS A 163 -1.51 -10.45 4.56
CA CYS A 163 -1.04 -11.82 4.29
C CYS A 163 -1.91 -12.54 3.25
N ALA A 164 -3.21 -12.25 3.18
CA ALA A 164 -4.07 -12.81 2.13
C ALA A 164 -3.64 -12.38 0.70
N GLN A 165 -2.91 -11.28 0.56
CA GLN A 165 -2.39 -10.79 -0.72
C GLN A 165 -1.12 -11.50 -1.18
N ALA A 166 -0.46 -12.27 -0.31
CA ALA A 166 0.75 -13.03 -0.65
C ALA A 166 0.53 -14.05 -1.77
N LYS A 167 -0.73 -14.50 -1.94
CA LYS A 167 -1.17 -15.46 -2.96
C LYS A 167 -2.09 -14.82 -4.02
N HIS A 168 -2.07 -13.49 -4.12
CA HIS A 168 -2.79 -12.78 -5.16
C HIS A 168 -2.27 -13.22 -6.52
N ALA A 169 -3.10 -13.27 -7.57
CA ALA A 169 -2.71 -13.75 -8.90
C ALA A 169 -1.74 -12.80 -9.61
N ASP A 170 -1.86 -11.50 -9.36
CA ASP A 170 -0.98 -10.48 -9.93
C ASP A 170 0.37 -10.38 -9.19
N PRO A 171 1.53 -10.48 -9.90
CA PRO A 171 2.84 -10.35 -9.29
C PRO A 171 3.08 -8.96 -8.67
N SER A 172 2.61 -7.87 -9.26
CA SER A 172 2.81 -6.52 -8.71
C SER A 172 2.19 -6.38 -7.32
N VAL A 173 1.00 -6.95 -7.11
CA VAL A 173 0.36 -6.99 -5.78
C VAL A 173 1.17 -7.85 -4.80
N ARG A 174 1.68 -9.01 -5.24
CA ARG A 174 2.55 -9.84 -4.37
C ARG A 174 3.84 -9.11 -4.00
N ALA A 175 4.49 -8.43 -4.95
CA ALA A 175 5.70 -7.65 -4.71
C ALA A 175 5.45 -6.53 -3.69
N GLU A 176 4.36 -5.77 -3.85
CA GLU A 176 4.03 -4.69 -2.90
C GLU A 176 3.60 -5.24 -1.52
N THR A 177 2.98 -6.42 -1.51
CA THR A 177 2.68 -7.14 -0.27
C THR A 177 3.98 -7.51 0.45
N ALA A 178 4.99 -8.02 -0.25
CA ALA A 178 6.30 -8.34 0.35
C ALA A 178 6.95 -7.09 0.98
N ASN A 179 6.98 -5.96 0.25
CA ASN A 179 7.50 -4.69 0.75
C ASN A 179 6.77 -4.25 2.03
N SER A 180 5.44 -4.33 2.03
CA SER A 180 4.60 -3.92 3.16
C SER A 180 4.76 -4.86 4.37
N LEU A 181 4.87 -6.17 4.14
CA LEU A 181 5.16 -7.16 5.20
C LEU A 181 6.54 -6.91 5.82
N ALA A 182 7.56 -6.58 5.02
CA ALA A 182 8.89 -6.25 5.53
C ALA A 182 8.88 -5.01 6.43
N LYS A 183 8.22 -3.92 6.01
CA LYS A 183 8.02 -2.71 6.83
C LYS A 183 7.33 -3.05 8.15
N MET A 184 6.33 -3.92 8.12
CA MET A 184 5.59 -4.35 9.31
C MET A 184 6.42 -5.24 10.25
N GLY A 185 7.24 -6.14 9.70
CA GLY A 185 8.18 -6.94 10.46
C GLY A 185 9.23 -6.08 11.17
N ARG A 186 9.74 -5.02 10.54
CA ARG A 186 10.66 -4.07 11.19
C ARG A 186 10.02 -3.41 12.40
N VAL A 187 8.80 -2.87 12.25
CA VAL A 187 8.06 -2.25 13.37
C VAL A 187 7.79 -3.25 14.49
N LEU A 188 7.43 -4.50 14.16
CA LEU A 188 7.27 -5.57 15.15
C LEU A 188 8.57 -5.85 15.91
N GLY A 189 9.71 -5.89 15.20
CA GLY A 189 11.03 -6.07 15.82
C GLY A 189 11.42 -4.92 16.75
N ASP A 190 11.14 -3.69 16.35
CA ASP A 190 11.42 -2.49 17.15
C ASP A 190 10.53 -2.46 18.41
N LEU A 191 9.24 -2.81 18.28
CA LEU A 191 8.32 -3.01 19.39
C LEU A 191 8.83 -4.09 20.35
N ALA A 192 9.35 -5.20 19.82
CA ALA A 192 9.92 -6.29 20.61
C ALA A 192 11.10 -5.85 21.46
N GLY A 193 11.97 -4.99 20.91
CA GLY A 193 13.12 -4.42 21.62
C GLY A 193 12.71 -3.62 22.85
N GLY A 194 11.48 -3.08 22.86
CA GLY A 194 10.90 -2.39 24.01
C GLY A 194 10.15 -3.28 25.01
N LEU A 195 9.88 -4.55 24.69
CA LEU A 195 9.10 -5.46 25.55
C LEU A 195 10.01 -6.30 26.46
N PRO A 196 9.89 -6.19 27.79
CA PRO A 196 10.62 -7.05 28.72
C PRO A 196 10.38 -8.54 28.46
N GLU A 197 11.34 -9.38 28.84
CA GLU A 197 11.12 -10.82 28.90
C GLU A 197 9.95 -11.15 29.84
N GLY A 198 9.02 -11.98 29.38
CA GLY A 198 7.81 -12.33 30.13
C GLY A 198 6.66 -11.32 30.05
N HIS A 199 6.75 -10.26 29.25
CA HIS A 199 5.62 -9.35 29.02
C HIS A 199 4.41 -10.09 28.40
N ALA A 200 3.20 -9.76 28.86
CA ALA A 200 1.96 -10.44 28.44
C ALA A 200 1.69 -10.36 26.93
N ASP A 201 2.18 -9.29 26.27
CA ASP A 201 1.99 -9.06 24.83
C ASP A 201 3.01 -9.80 23.95
N ARG A 202 4.06 -10.39 24.53
CA ARG A 202 5.13 -11.06 23.76
C ARG A 202 4.63 -12.25 22.92
N PRO A 203 3.72 -13.13 23.41
CA PRO A 203 3.14 -14.18 22.59
C PRO A 203 2.35 -13.64 21.39
N ALA A 204 1.59 -12.55 21.57
CA ALA A 204 0.85 -11.93 20.48
C ALA A 204 1.80 -11.33 19.42
N ALA A 205 2.85 -10.63 19.86
CA ALA A 205 3.90 -10.11 18.98
C ALA A 205 4.62 -11.22 18.21
N SER A 206 4.91 -12.35 18.87
CA SER A 206 5.48 -13.56 18.26
C SER A 206 4.58 -14.10 17.16
N SER A 207 3.27 -14.28 17.42
CA SER A 207 2.32 -14.75 16.42
C SER A 207 2.20 -13.81 15.21
N LEU A 208 2.27 -12.50 15.43
CA LEU A 208 2.30 -11.52 14.33
C LEU A 208 3.60 -11.62 13.51
N ALA A 209 4.76 -11.75 14.18
CA ALA A 209 6.05 -11.91 13.49
C ALA A 209 6.11 -13.22 12.68
N GLU A 210 5.56 -14.31 13.21
CA GLU A 210 5.41 -15.58 12.50
C GLU A 210 4.54 -15.44 11.24
N ALA A 211 3.45 -14.68 11.31
CA ALA A 211 2.57 -14.43 10.17
C ALA A 211 3.26 -13.60 9.07
N VAL A 212 4.06 -12.59 9.45
CA VAL A 212 4.92 -11.85 8.50
C VAL A 212 5.90 -12.80 7.81
N ALA A 213 6.65 -13.60 8.58
CA ALA A 213 7.63 -14.54 8.02
C ALA A 213 6.98 -15.56 7.08
N ARG A 214 5.81 -16.10 7.46
CA ARG A 214 5.05 -17.03 6.61
C ARG A 214 4.52 -16.37 5.33
N GLY A 215 4.05 -15.13 5.40
CA GLY A 215 3.61 -14.39 4.22
C GLY A 215 4.73 -14.19 3.21
N LEU A 216 5.95 -13.87 3.68
CA LEU A 216 7.14 -13.79 2.82
C LEU A 216 7.52 -15.17 2.25
N CYS A 217 7.43 -16.25 3.04
CA CYS A 217 7.64 -17.61 2.54
C CYS A 217 6.68 -17.98 1.41
N ASP A 218 5.40 -17.65 1.56
CA ASP A 218 4.38 -17.92 0.55
C ASP A 218 4.75 -17.21 -0.78
N ILE A 219 5.21 -15.96 -0.72
CA ILE A 219 5.64 -15.20 -1.92
C ILE A 219 6.88 -15.81 -2.59
N LEU A 220 7.85 -16.29 -1.80
CA LEU A 220 9.06 -16.94 -2.33
C LEU A 220 8.78 -18.24 -3.09
N GLN A 221 7.61 -18.85 -2.90
CA GLN A 221 7.22 -20.12 -3.52
C GLN A 221 6.47 -19.94 -4.85
N GLU A 222 5.94 -18.75 -5.15
CA GLU A 222 5.08 -18.50 -6.33
C GLU A 222 5.88 -18.25 -7.64
N GLY A 223 7.21 -18.16 -7.58
CA GLY A 223 8.11 -18.31 -8.75
C GLY A 223 8.38 -17.07 -9.60
N ASP A 224 7.62 -15.98 -9.49
CA ASP A 224 7.87 -14.75 -10.26
C ASP A 224 9.03 -13.92 -9.72
N SER A 225 9.88 -13.40 -10.62
CA SER A 225 11.12 -12.68 -10.29
C SER A 225 10.88 -11.46 -9.39
N SER A 226 9.98 -10.54 -9.78
CA SER A 226 9.74 -9.31 -9.02
C SER A 226 9.25 -9.55 -7.57
N PRO A 227 8.19 -10.34 -7.31
CA PRO A 227 7.78 -10.69 -5.95
C PRO A 227 8.87 -11.41 -5.14
N VAL A 228 9.58 -12.35 -5.77
CA VAL A 228 10.67 -13.09 -5.11
C VAL A 228 11.78 -12.13 -4.71
N ARG A 229 12.18 -11.19 -5.57
CA ARG A 229 13.18 -10.17 -5.24
C ARG A 229 12.75 -9.33 -4.05
N CYS A 230 11.52 -8.81 -4.05
CA CYS A 230 10.98 -8.03 -2.94
C CYS A 230 10.91 -8.83 -1.64
N ALA A 231 10.54 -10.11 -1.70
CA ALA A 231 10.50 -10.98 -0.53
C ALA A 231 11.90 -11.30 0.01
N LEU A 232 12.90 -11.49 -0.86
CA LEU A 232 14.30 -11.67 -0.47
C LEU A 232 14.87 -10.40 0.17
N GLN A 233 14.61 -9.23 -0.42
CA GLN A 233 15.01 -7.95 0.16
C GLN A 233 14.35 -7.75 1.53
N GLY A 234 13.06 -8.06 1.64
CA GLY A 234 12.34 -8.02 2.92
C GLY A 234 12.94 -8.96 3.96
N LYS A 235 13.38 -10.16 3.56
CA LYS A 235 14.09 -11.10 4.45
C LYS A 235 15.44 -10.53 4.92
N GLU A 236 16.24 -9.97 4.02
CA GLU A 236 17.57 -9.38 4.32
C GLU A 236 17.44 -8.21 5.30
N ASP A 237 16.44 -7.36 5.07
CA ASP A 237 16.07 -6.25 5.93
C ASP A 237 15.69 -6.72 7.34
N LEU A 238 14.89 -7.78 7.43
CA LEU A 238 14.42 -8.35 8.70
C LEU A 238 15.51 -9.13 9.44
N GLU A 239 16.46 -9.73 8.72
CA GLU A 239 17.65 -10.38 9.29
C GLU A 239 18.50 -9.38 10.08
N SER A 240 18.56 -8.14 9.60
CA SER A 240 19.26 -7.04 10.25
C SER A 240 18.51 -6.50 11.49
N ASN A 241 17.28 -6.95 11.75
CA ASN A 241 16.49 -6.56 12.92
C ASN A 241 16.46 -7.70 13.96
N PRO A 242 17.31 -7.68 15.00
CA PRO A 242 17.40 -8.77 15.98
C PRO A 242 16.13 -8.95 16.80
N GLY A 243 15.35 -7.88 17.01
CA GLY A 243 14.07 -7.96 17.69
C GLY A 243 13.06 -8.80 16.92
N PHE A 244 13.00 -8.61 15.60
CA PHE A 244 12.14 -9.42 14.74
C PHE A 244 12.61 -10.87 14.67
N VAL A 245 13.91 -11.11 14.46
CA VAL A 245 14.48 -12.48 14.41
C VAL A 245 14.19 -13.23 15.71
N SER A 246 14.35 -12.56 16.86
CA SER A 246 14.04 -13.15 18.17
C SER A 246 12.55 -13.46 18.35
N LEU A 247 11.64 -12.62 17.83
CA LEU A 247 10.20 -12.86 17.91
C LEU A 247 9.74 -13.98 16.99
N ALA A 248 10.16 -13.93 15.73
CA ALA A 248 9.71 -14.88 14.71
C ALA A 248 10.31 -16.28 14.93
N GLY A 249 11.50 -16.37 15.54
CA GLY A 249 12.12 -17.63 15.96
C GLY A 249 12.14 -18.69 14.86
N PRO A 250 11.50 -19.86 15.05
CA PRO A 250 11.46 -20.92 14.04
C PRO A 250 10.86 -20.49 12.69
N ALA A 251 9.91 -19.55 12.68
CA ALA A 251 9.32 -19.07 11.43
C ALA A 251 10.33 -18.27 10.59
N PHE A 252 11.22 -17.51 11.23
CA PHE A 252 12.31 -16.85 10.50
C PHE A 252 13.33 -17.85 9.95
N ALA A 253 13.64 -18.91 10.71
CA ALA A 253 14.49 -19.99 10.20
C ALA A 253 13.87 -20.68 8.96
N ALA A 254 12.55 -20.88 8.95
CA ALA A 254 11.83 -21.40 7.78
C ALA A 254 11.90 -20.42 6.58
N LEU A 255 11.78 -19.11 6.83
CA LEU A 255 11.96 -18.08 5.80
C LEU A 255 13.38 -18.09 5.22
N ALA A 256 14.40 -18.16 6.07
CA ALA A 256 15.78 -18.27 5.63
C ALA A 256 16.01 -19.55 4.81
N ALA A 257 15.42 -20.68 5.21
CA ALA A 257 15.49 -21.92 4.45
C ALA A 257 14.78 -21.83 3.09
N ALA A 258 13.63 -21.15 3.00
CA ALA A 258 12.90 -20.93 1.75
C ALA A 258 13.65 -20.00 0.79
N ALA A 259 14.35 -18.98 1.32
CA ALA A 259 15.25 -18.14 0.53
C ALA A 259 16.45 -18.95 -0.01
N GLY A 260 16.96 -19.89 0.80
CA GLY A 260 18.16 -20.65 0.51
C GLY A 260 19.40 -19.76 0.62
N ILE A 261 20.31 -19.86 -0.35
CA ILE A 261 21.48 -18.98 -0.45
C ILE A 261 21.24 -17.75 -1.33
N ARG A 262 20.04 -17.62 -1.91
CA ARG A 262 19.71 -16.54 -2.85
C ARG A 262 19.63 -15.20 -2.14
N ARG A 263 20.16 -14.18 -2.78
CA ARG A 263 19.99 -12.77 -2.42
C ARG A 263 19.00 -12.10 -3.35
N SER A 264 18.47 -10.96 -2.91
CA SER A 264 17.62 -10.10 -3.74
C SER A 264 18.30 -9.74 -5.07
N GLU A 265 19.61 -9.43 -5.03
CA GLU A 265 20.45 -9.11 -6.19
C GLU A 265 20.65 -10.28 -7.18
N ASP A 266 20.46 -11.52 -6.76
CA ASP A 266 20.65 -12.71 -7.60
C ASP A 266 19.44 -13.00 -8.51
N VAL A 267 18.31 -12.34 -8.27
CA VAL A 267 17.08 -12.55 -9.05
C VAL A 267 17.17 -11.71 -10.31
N GLU A 268 17.38 -12.35 -11.46
CA GLU A 268 17.39 -11.68 -12.76
C GLU A 268 16.01 -11.05 -13.06
N ASP A 269 16.02 -9.83 -13.62
CA ASP A 269 14.83 -9.24 -14.22
C ASP A 269 14.49 -10.05 -15.47
N SER A 270 13.55 -10.98 -15.31
CA SER A 270 13.01 -11.79 -16.41
C SER A 270 12.26 -10.97 -17.48
N ASP A 271 12.30 -9.64 -17.39
CA ASP A 271 11.76 -8.69 -18.38
C ASP A 271 12.76 -8.43 -19.54
N ALA A 272 13.99 -8.97 -19.43
CA ALA A 272 14.96 -8.94 -20.51
C ALA A 272 14.68 -10.06 -21.53
N GLY A 273 13.72 -9.84 -22.44
CA GLY A 273 13.69 -10.60 -23.70
C GLY A 273 12.40 -11.34 -24.02
N VAL A 274 11.23 -10.74 -23.78
CA VAL A 274 10.19 -10.87 -24.80
C VAL A 274 10.58 -9.87 -25.90
N GLU A 275 11.61 -10.22 -26.68
CA GLU A 275 11.64 -9.75 -28.05
C GLU A 275 10.31 -10.24 -28.61
N GLU A 276 9.39 -9.30 -28.85
CA GLU A 276 8.20 -9.57 -29.61
C GLU A 276 8.72 -10.22 -30.89
N ASP A 277 8.52 -11.53 -31.02
CA ASP A 277 8.53 -12.18 -32.32
C ASP A 277 7.44 -11.42 -33.11
N GLU A 278 7.88 -10.36 -33.79
CA GLU A 278 7.22 -9.70 -34.90
C GLU A 278 7.09 -10.74 -36.02
N ASP A 279 6.32 -11.80 -35.77
CA ASP A 279 5.90 -12.75 -36.78
C ASP A 279 4.80 -12.07 -37.62
N ASP A 280 5.28 -11.29 -38.58
CA ASP A 280 4.90 -11.34 -40.00
C ASP A 280 3.57 -12.06 -40.27
N TRP A 281 2.44 -11.32 -40.33
CA TRP A 281 1.25 -11.66 -41.13
C TRP A 281 0.51 -10.41 -41.63
#